data_AF-X8BF95-F1
#
_entry.id   AF-X8BF95-F1
#
_cell.length_a   1.000
_cell.length_b   1.000
_cell.length_c   1.000
_cell.angle_alpha   90.00
_cell.angle_beta   90.00
_cell.angle_gamma   90.00
#
_symmetry.space_group_name_H-M   'P 1'
#
loop_
_entity.id
_entity.type
_entity.pdbx_description
1 polymer ?
#
loop_
_entity_poly.entity_id
_entity_poly.type
_entity_poly.pdbx_seq_one_letter_code
_entity_poly.pdbx_strand_id
1 'polypeptide(L)'
;MYALLENRNAAYVVMSGAGLACIPRATTDLVYVRMHGPDPESMYAGSYPAKELRRWATLIGDWDAEGKDVWMYFNNDPHGHAVRNALFLRGLLS
;
A
#
# COMPACT_ATOMS: atom_id res chain seq x y z
N MET A 1 3.53 19.55 4.39
CA MET A 1 2.94 18.84 3.24
C MET A 1 1.68 18.08 3.66
N TYR A 2 1.75 17.09 4.56
CA TYR A 2 0.55 16.34 5.02
C TYR A 2 -0.57 17.21 5.59
N ALA A 3 -0.26 18.20 6.45
CA ALA A 3 -1.26 19.12 6.99
C ALA A 3 -2.04 19.90 5.91
N LEU A 4 -1.42 20.18 4.76
CA LEU A 4 -2.13 20.82 3.65
C LEU A 4 -3.14 19.87 3.01
N LEU A 5 -2.79 18.58 2.88
CA LEU A 5 -3.68 17.54 2.35
C LEU A 5 -4.83 17.27 3.31
N GLU A 6 -4.54 17.15 4.61
CA GLU A 6 -5.53 17.00 5.68
C GLU A 6 -6.54 18.17 5.66
N ASN A 7 -6.05 19.42 5.61
CA ASN A 7 -6.89 20.62 5.55
C ASN A 7 -7.74 20.72 4.27
N ARG A 8 -7.40 19.99 3.21
CA ARG A 8 -8.12 19.99 1.92
C ARG A 8 -8.93 18.73 1.70
N ASN A 9 -8.99 17.82 2.69
CA ASN A 9 -9.57 16.50 2.57
C ASN A 9 -9.08 15.75 1.32
N ALA A 10 -7.77 15.81 1.06
CA ALA A 10 -7.13 15.14 -0.05
C ALA A 10 -6.34 13.91 0.44
N ALA A 11 -6.65 12.74 -0.13
CA ALA A 11 -5.96 11.50 0.21
C ALA A 11 -4.52 11.51 -0.31
N TYR A 12 -3.55 11.39 0.59
CA TYR A 12 -2.16 11.13 0.25
C TYR A 12 -2.03 9.71 -0.30
N VAL A 13 -1.34 9.57 -1.43
CA VAL A 13 -1.04 8.26 -1.99
C VAL A 13 0.19 7.70 -1.29
N VAL A 14 -0.01 6.68 -0.47
CA VAL A 14 1.09 5.91 0.13
C VAL A 14 1.71 5.06 -0.98
N MET A 15 3.01 5.24 -1.23
CA MET A 15 3.70 4.54 -2.32
C MET A 15 4.79 3.62 -1.79
N SER A 16 4.77 2.36 -2.19
CA SER A 16 5.90 1.44 -2.04
C SER A 16 6.58 1.26 -3.39
N GLY A 17 7.91 1.42 -3.43
CA GLY A 17 8.67 1.32 -4.67
C GLY A 17 10.13 1.78 -4.62
N ALA A 18 10.91 1.37 -5.62
CA ALA A 18 12.29 1.83 -5.87
C ALA A 18 12.41 3.36 -5.77
N GLY A 19 13.29 3.84 -4.89
CA GLY A 19 13.54 5.27 -4.67
C GLY A 19 12.40 6.07 -4.03
N LEU A 20 11.30 5.43 -3.62
CA LEU A 20 10.16 6.11 -3.00
C LEU A 20 10.21 5.95 -1.47
N ALA A 21 9.98 7.07 -0.76
CA ALA A 21 9.76 7.04 0.67
C ALA A 21 8.39 6.40 0.96
N CYS A 22 8.40 5.15 1.44
CA CYS A 22 7.18 4.44 1.84
C CYS A 22 6.71 4.93 3.21
N ILE A 23 5.87 5.98 3.22
CA ILE A 23 5.35 6.61 4.44
C ILE A 23 3.88 6.23 4.62
N PRO A 24 3.53 5.27 5.50
CA PRO A 24 2.15 4.84 5.71
C PRO A 24 1.39 5.87 6.56
N ARG A 25 0.90 6.93 5.93
CA ARG A 25 0.13 8.00 6.57
C ARG A 25 -1.21 8.23 5.87
N ALA A 26 -2.29 8.17 6.64
CA ALA A 26 -3.60 8.64 6.22
C ALA A 26 -3.69 10.16 6.39
N THR A 27 -4.21 10.86 5.38
CA THR A 27 -4.55 12.30 5.47
C THR A 27 -6.05 12.56 5.41
N THR A 28 -6.84 11.50 5.22
CA THR A 28 -8.30 11.51 5.11
C THR A 28 -8.88 10.27 5.79
N ASP A 29 -10.19 10.11 5.71
CA ASP A 29 -10.93 8.87 5.99
C ASP A 29 -10.69 7.80 4.90
N LEU A 30 -10.32 8.18 3.69
CA LEU A 30 -9.78 7.28 2.67
C LEU A 30 -8.25 7.11 2.80
N VAL A 31 -7.75 5.88 2.84
CA VAL A 31 -6.32 5.56 2.68
C VAL A 31 -6.09 4.92 1.32
N TYR A 32 -5.24 5.55 0.50
CA TYR A 32 -4.94 5.09 -0.85
C TYR A 32 -3.49 4.63 -0.97
N VAL A 33 -3.27 3.35 -1.31
CA VAL A 33 -1.93 2.74 -1.36
C VAL A 33 -1.63 2.18 -2.76
N ARG A 34 -0.45 2.49 -3.28
CA ARG A 34 0.06 1.96 -4.55
C ARG A 34 1.37 1.20 -4.35
N MET A 35 1.33 -0.09 -4.69
CA MET A 35 2.41 -1.05 -4.49
C MET A 35 3.10 -1.31 -5.83
N HIS A 36 4.26 -0.69 -6.03
CA HIS A 36 4.98 -0.69 -7.30
C HIS A 36 6.11 -1.73 -7.33
N GLY A 37 6.19 -2.66 -6.37
CA GLY A 37 7.21 -3.71 -6.34
C GLY A 37 8.32 -3.44 -5.31
N PRO A 38 8.88 -4.49 -4.68
CA PRO A 38 9.86 -4.37 -3.60
C PRO A 38 11.31 -4.24 -4.07
N ASP A 39 11.58 -4.38 -5.38
CA ASP A 39 12.94 -4.26 -5.90
C ASP A 39 13.45 -2.82 -5.67
N PRO A 40 14.61 -2.63 -5.02
CA PRO A 40 15.12 -1.29 -4.72
C PRO A 40 15.69 -0.58 -5.95
N GLU A 41 16.09 -1.32 -6.99
CA GLU A 41 16.75 -0.81 -8.19
C GLU A 41 15.79 -0.61 -9.36
N SER A 42 14.64 -1.30 -9.35
CA SER A 42 13.73 -1.31 -10.50
C SER A 42 12.26 -1.12 -10.13
N MET A 43 11.62 -0.14 -10.79
CA MET A 43 10.20 0.08 -10.60
C MET A 43 9.35 -1.00 -11.26
N TYR A 44 8.28 -1.43 -10.59
CA TYR A 44 7.37 -2.51 -11.01
C TYR A 44 7.94 -3.92 -10.91
N ALA A 45 9.18 -4.06 -10.44
CA ALA A 45 9.87 -5.35 -10.37
C ALA A 45 9.71 -6.05 -9.00
N GLY A 46 9.72 -7.38 -9.05
CA GLY A 46 9.72 -8.26 -7.88
C GLY A 46 8.34 -8.61 -7.33
N SER A 47 8.29 -9.67 -6.52
CA SER A 47 7.13 -10.05 -5.73
C SER A 47 7.35 -9.65 -4.28
N TYR A 48 6.36 -9.01 -3.66
CA TYR A 48 6.45 -8.68 -2.24
C TYR A 48 6.61 -9.95 -1.40
N PRO A 49 7.59 -9.99 -0.48
CA PRO A 49 7.76 -11.14 0.38
C PRO A 49 6.61 -11.24 1.38
N ALA A 50 6.24 -12.47 1.77
CA ALA A 50 5.11 -12.71 2.68
C ALA A 50 5.20 -11.90 3.99
N LYS A 51 6.41 -11.68 4.52
CA LYS A 51 6.64 -10.86 5.72
C LYS A 51 6.16 -9.40 5.54
N GLU A 52 6.31 -8.82 4.35
CA GLU A 52 5.86 -7.46 4.07
C GLU A 52 4.36 -7.41 3.84
N LEU A 53 3.80 -8.39 3.14
CA LEU A 53 2.34 -8.48 2.97
C LEU A 53 1.62 -8.65 4.33
N ARG A 54 2.22 -9.38 5.28
CA ARG A 54 1.68 -9.45 6.66
C ARG A 54 1.75 -8.11 7.39
N ARG A 55 2.83 -7.34 7.23
CA ARG A 55 2.93 -5.98 7.80
C ARG A 55 1.85 -5.06 7.21
N TRP A 56 1.60 -5.16 5.91
CA TRP A 56 0.52 -4.43 5.26
C TRP A 56 -0.85 -4.88 5.77
N ALA A 57 -1.08 -6.17 5.97
CA ALA A 57 -2.33 -6.65 6.56
C ALA A 57 -2.57 -6.05 7.96
N THR A 58 -1.54 -5.96 8.81
CA THR A 58 -1.63 -5.27 10.11
C THR A 58 -1.98 -3.80 9.95
N LEU A 59 -1.26 -3.05 9.10
CA LEU A 59 -1.54 -1.63 8.87
C LEU A 59 -2.95 -1.36 8.32
N ILE A 60 -3.42 -2.24 7.42
CA ILE A 60 -4.78 -2.16 6.89
C ILE A 60 -5.80 -2.38 8.01
N GLY A 61 -5.58 -3.37 8.88
CA GLY A 61 -6.44 -3.62 10.04
C GLY A 61 -6.45 -2.47 11.04
N ASP A 62 -5.30 -1.82 11.27
CA ASP A 62 -5.21 -0.64 12.13
C ASP A 62 -6.02 0.54 11.56
N TRP A 63 -5.91 0.81 10.25
CA TRP A 63 -6.71 1.85 9.59
C TRP A 63 -8.21 1.52 9.56
N ASP A 64 -8.57 0.27 9.33
CA ASP A 64 -9.97 -0.18 9.38
C ASP A 64 -10.56 0.00 10.79
N ALA A 65 -9.79 -0.33 11.84
CA ALA A 65 -10.19 -0.10 13.23
C ALA A 65 -10.33 1.40 13.58
N GLU A 66 -9.61 2.28 12.88
CA GLU A 66 -9.78 3.74 12.96
C GLU A 66 -11.00 4.25 12.15
N GLY A 67 -11.74 3.37 11.49
CA GLY A 67 -12.91 3.70 10.67
C GLY A 67 -12.56 4.27 9.29
N LYS A 68 -11.40 3.91 8.74
CA LYS A 68 -10.93 4.38 7.43
C LYS A 68 -11.18 3.36 6.34
N ASP A 69 -11.61 3.84 5.17
CA ASP A 69 -11.68 3.02 3.96
C ASP A 69 -10.28 2.84 3.38
N VAL A 70 -9.86 1.59 3.15
CA VAL A 70 -8.51 1.31 2.61
C VAL A 70 -8.56 0.75 1.20
N TRP A 71 -7.97 1.50 0.27
CA TRP A 71 -7.89 1.15 -1.15
C TRP A 71 -6.43 0.91 -1.52
N MET A 72 -6.05 -0.36 -1.66
CA MET A 72 -4.70 -0.76 -2.03
C MET A 72 -4.66 -1.43 -3.41
N TYR A 73 -3.78 -0.94 -4.28
CA TYR A 73 -3.56 -1.48 -5.62
C TYR A 73 -2.11 -1.94 -5.80
N PHE A 74 -1.95 -3.17 -6.30
CA PHE A 74 -0.67 -3.67 -6.79
C PHE A 74 -0.51 -3.32 -8.27
N ASN A 75 0.65 -2.79 -8.63
CA ASN A 75 1.01 -2.40 -10.00
C ASN A 75 2.37 -3.01 -10.42
N ASN A 76 2.87 -4.00 -9.67
CA ASN A 76 4.05 -4.78 -10.02
C ASN A 76 3.65 -5.98 -10.89
N ASP A 77 3.12 -5.69 -12.08
CA ASP A 77 2.52 -6.67 -12.98
C ASP A 77 3.48 -7.69 -13.63
N PRO A 78 4.78 -7.39 -13.88
CA PRO A 78 5.70 -8.38 -14.44
C PRO A 78 5.64 -9.73 -13.74
N HIS A 79 5.68 -10.80 -14.54
CA HIS A 79 5.54 -12.20 -14.11
C HIS A 79 4.21 -12.53 -13.38
N GLY A 80 3.23 -11.63 -13.33
CA GLY A 80 1.96 -11.80 -12.62
C GLY A 80 2.07 -11.60 -11.11
N HIS A 81 3.08 -10.85 -10.63
CA HIS A 81 3.26 -10.64 -9.20
C HIS A 81 2.11 -9.86 -8.55
N ALA A 82 1.61 -8.81 -9.20
CA ALA A 82 0.51 -8.00 -8.68
C ALA A 82 -0.70 -8.84 -8.26
N VAL A 83 -1.20 -9.72 -9.13
CA VAL A 83 -2.34 -10.60 -8.85
C VAL A 83 -2.05 -11.56 -7.71
N ARG A 84 -0.87 -12.21 -7.69
CA ARG A 84 -0.52 -13.17 -6.63
C ARG A 84 -0.39 -12.48 -5.27
N ASN A 85 0.22 -11.30 -5.22
CA ASN A 85 0.35 -10.52 -3.99
C ASN A 85 -1.02 -10.04 -3.49
N ALA A 86 -1.90 -9.57 -4.39
CA ALA A 86 -3.26 -9.16 -4.05
C ALA A 86 -4.08 -10.32 -3.46
N LEU A 87 -4.03 -11.51 -4.08
CA LEU A 87 -4.72 -12.70 -3.58
C LEU A 87 -4.17 -13.16 -2.22
N PHE A 88 -2.85 -13.14 -2.05
CA PHE A 88 -2.21 -13.48 -0.78
C PHE A 88 -2.64 -12.51 0.33
N LEU A 89 -2.56 -11.20 0.07
CA LEU A 89 -2.97 -10.17 1.02
C LEU A 89 -4.44 -10.30 1.38
N ARG A 90 -5.33 -10.50 0.40
CA ARG A 90 -6.76 -10.73 0.65
C ARG A 90 -7.00 -11.89 1.60
N GLY A 91 -6.25 -12.99 1.44
CA GLY A 91 -6.32 -14.15 2.33
C GLY A 91 -5.83 -13.89 3.76
N LEU A 92 -5.08 -12.81 4.00
CA LEU A 92 -4.68 -12.37 5.35
C LEU A 92 -5.70 -11.44 6.02
N LEU A 93 -6.58 -10.81 5.23
CA LEU A 93 -7.58 -9.84 5.68
C LEU A 93 -8.96 -10.48 5.94
N SER A 94 -9.10 -11.78 5.66
CA SER A 94 -10.35 -12.55 5.82
C SER A 94 -10.48 -13.15 7.21
#